data_AF-A0A6I2FES2-F1
#
_entry.id   AF-A0A6I2FES2-F1
#
_cell.length_a   1.000
_cell.length_b   1.000
_cell.length_c   1.000
_cell.angle_alpha   90.00
_cell.angle_beta   90.00
_cell.angle_gamma   90.00
#
_symmetry.space_group_name_H-M   'P 1'
#
loop_
_entity.id
_entity.type
_entity.pdbx_description
1 polymer ?
#
loop_
_entity_poly.entity_id
_entity_poly.type
_entity_poly.pdbx_seq_one_letter_code
_entity_poly.pdbx_strand_id
1 'polypeptide(L)'
;MAYIQAGADAMRAACPFCAAPHKSDEDGLIVHRGRTAFVLLNLFPYNSGHLLVCPYRHVATYDEATAEEVEEIGILTQHAMRVLRDVSRCDGFNIGMNQGRVAGAGVDEHLHQHVVPRWETDANFFPIIARTKALPQLLGDVRRAVADAW
;
A
#
# COMPACT_ATOMS: atom_id res chain seq x y z
N MET A 1 -11.18 -15.82 -9.81
CA MET A 1 -10.26 -16.06 -10.95
C MET A 1 -10.04 -14.83 -11.85
N ALA A 2 -10.22 -13.59 -11.35
CA ALA A 2 -9.74 -12.38 -12.04
C ALA A 2 -8.36 -11.90 -11.51
N TYR A 3 -7.85 -12.55 -10.46
CA TYR A 3 -6.72 -12.10 -9.64
C TYR A 3 -5.33 -12.28 -10.28
N ILE A 4 -5.21 -13.05 -11.37
CA ILE A 4 -3.90 -13.41 -11.98
C ILE A 4 -3.71 -12.78 -13.38
N GLN A 5 -4.71 -12.06 -13.91
CA GLN A 5 -4.71 -11.70 -15.33
C GLN A 5 -4.26 -10.27 -15.66
N ALA A 6 -4.22 -9.36 -14.69
CA ALA A 6 -3.62 -8.04 -14.88
C ALA A 6 -2.11 -8.14 -14.59
N GLY A 7 -1.35 -8.59 -15.57
CA GLY A 7 0.12 -8.54 -15.51
C GLY A 7 0.62 -7.09 -15.34
N ALA A 8 1.85 -6.94 -14.85
CA ALA A 8 2.50 -5.64 -14.63
C ALA A 8 2.45 -4.71 -15.86
N ASP A 9 2.39 -5.28 -17.07
CA ASP A 9 2.32 -4.53 -18.33
C ASP A 9 0.99 -3.80 -18.55
N ALA A 10 -0.14 -4.31 -18.06
CA ALA A 10 -1.44 -3.64 -18.19
C ALA A 10 -1.53 -2.36 -17.34
N MET A 11 -0.74 -2.30 -16.26
CA MET A 11 -0.63 -1.14 -15.37
C MET A 11 0.18 0.02 -15.96
N ARG A 12 0.92 -0.20 -17.05
CA ARG A 12 1.76 0.84 -17.69
C ARG A 12 0.96 1.75 -18.63
N ALA A 13 -0.26 1.39 -19.01
CA ALA A 13 -1.10 2.21 -19.90
C ALA A 13 -1.84 3.34 -19.17
N ALA A 14 -2.09 3.20 -17.87
CA ALA A 14 -2.73 4.21 -17.04
C ALA A 14 -2.33 4.02 -15.57
N CYS A 15 -1.95 5.09 -14.87
CA CYS A 15 -1.51 5.03 -13.48
C CYS A 15 -2.63 4.46 -12.56
N PRO A 16 -2.38 3.34 -11.85
CA PRO A 16 -3.40 2.72 -11.00
C PRO A 16 -3.78 3.61 -9.82
N PHE A 17 -2.86 4.43 -9.31
CA PHE A 17 -3.12 5.33 -8.18
C PHE A 17 -3.95 6.55 -8.59
N CYS A 18 -3.85 7.02 -9.84
CA CYS A 18 -4.80 8.01 -10.37
C CYS A 18 -6.19 7.40 -10.57
N ALA A 19 -6.27 6.15 -11.01
CA ALA A 19 -7.55 5.49 -11.26
C ALA A 19 -8.30 5.11 -9.98
N ALA A 20 -7.60 4.72 -8.91
CA ALA A 20 -8.22 4.18 -7.69
C ALA A 20 -9.22 5.16 -7.02
N PRO A 21 -8.91 6.47 -6.84
CA PRO A 21 -9.86 7.42 -6.25
C PRO A 21 -11.18 7.56 -7.01
N HIS A 22 -11.24 7.23 -8.31
CA HIS A 22 -12.44 7.29 -9.13
C HIS A 22 -13.31 6.01 -9.08
N LYS A 23 -12.86 4.99 -8.35
CA LYS A 23 -13.60 3.75 -8.11
C LYS A 23 -14.29 3.77 -6.75
N SER A 24 -15.14 2.77 -6.50
CA SER A 24 -15.57 2.43 -5.14
C SER A 24 -14.36 2.09 -4.27
N ASP A 25 -14.48 2.22 -2.95
CA ASP A 25 -13.37 1.92 -2.05
C ASP A 25 -13.01 0.44 -2.08
N GLU A 26 -13.98 -0.44 -2.28
CA GLU A 26 -13.79 -1.87 -2.48
C GLU A 26 -12.96 -2.16 -3.74
N ASP A 27 -13.35 -1.60 -4.89
CA ASP A 27 -12.68 -1.86 -6.17
C ASP A 27 -11.30 -1.18 -6.26
N GLY A 28 -11.14 -0.04 -5.58
CA GLY A 28 -9.87 0.68 -5.46
C GLY A 28 -8.96 0.16 -4.34
N LEU A 29 -9.45 -0.79 -3.51
CA LEU A 29 -8.80 -1.24 -2.28
C LEU A 29 -8.45 -0.10 -1.31
N ILE A 30 -9.16 1.03 -1.40
CA ILE A 30 -8.95 2.21 -0.56
C ILE A 30 -9.44 1.86 0.84
N VAL A 31 -8.65 2.19 1.87
CA VAL A 31 -9.06 2.05 3.28
C VAL A 31 -9.42 3.40 3.89
N HIS A 32 -8.86 4.49 3.35
CA HIS A 32 -9.17 5.83 3.81
C HIS A 32 -8.89 6.90 2.76
N ARG A 33 -9.70 7.96 2.78
CA ARG A 33 -9.57 9.14 1.92
C ARG A 33 -9.30 10.37 2.77
N GLY A 34 -8.08 10.90 2.67
CA GLY A 34 -7.73 12.20 3.23
C GLY A 34 -8.06 13.33 2.26
N ARG A 35 -7.45 14.51 2.50
CA ARG A 35 -7.66 15.76 1.76
C ARG A 35 -6.78 15.88 0.51
N THR A 36 -5.49 15.61 0.66
CA THR A 36 -4.41 15.68 -0.35
C THR A 36 -3.80 14.31 -0.65
N ALA A 37 -3.95 13.34 0.27
CA ALA A 37 -3.52 11.96 0.12
C ALA A 37 -4.61 10.96 0.54
N PHE A 38 -4.44 9.71 0.12
CA PHE A 38 -5.32 8.59 0.44
C PHE A 38 -4.51 7.35 0.76
N VAL A 39 -5.16 6.36 1.38
CA VAL A 39 -4.54 5.11 1.78
C VAL A 39 -5.29 3.94 1.14
N LEU A 40 -4.54 2.99 0.58
CA LEU A 40 -5.06 1.77 -0.03
C LEU A 40 -4.19 0.57 0.32
N LEU A 41 -4.75 -0.64 0.20
CA LEU A 41 -3.95 -1.86 0.27
C LEU A 41 -3.10 -2.03 -0.99
N ASN A 42 -1.89 -2.55 -0.80
CA ASN A 42 -1.09 -3.03 -1.90
C ASN A 42 -1.72 -4.32 -2.47
N LEU A 43 -1.94 -4.36 -3.79
CA LEU A 43 -2.47 -5.52 -4.49
C LEU A 43 -1.53 -6.74 -4.39
N PHE A 44 -0.23 -6.51 -4.27
CA PHE A 44 0.79 -7.56 -4.10
C PHE A 44 1.50 -7.38 -2.76
N PRO A 45 0.81 -7.66 -1.64
CA PRO A 45 1.30 -7.27 -0.33
C PRO A 45 2.47 -8.16 0.13
N TYR A 46 3.52 -7.54 0.66
CA TYR A 46 4.57 -8.27 1.39
C TYR A 46 4.00 -9.04 2.58
N ASN A 47 3.11 -8.45 3.36
CA ASN A 47 2.43 -9.07 4.50
C ASN A 47 0.96 -8.62 4.50
N SER A 48 0.06 -9.38 5.14
CA SER A 48 -1.32 -8.94 5.35
C SER A 48 -1.34 -7.56 6.01
N GLY A 49 -2.13 -6.63 5.48
CA GLY A 49 -2.16 -5.24 5.94
C GLY A 49 -1.06 -4.33 5.37
N HIS A 50 -0.32 -4.75 4.34
CA HIS A 50 0.58 -3.84 3.61
C HIS A 50 -0.24 -2.74 2.93
N LEU A 51 -0.09 -1.51 3.44
CA LEU A 51 -0.74 -0.32 2.92
C LEU A 51 0.23 0.55 2.11
N LEU A 52 -0.36 1.35 1.23
CA LEU A 52 0.28 2.42 0.48
C LEU A 52 -0.40 3.74 0.87
N VAL A 53 0.37 4.79 1.12
CA VAL A 53 -0.11 6.17 1.26
C VAL A 53 0.34 6.94 0.03
N CYS A 54 -0.63 7.48 -0.73
CA CYS A 54 -0.38 8.13 -2.02
C CYS A 54 -1.02 9.53 -2.05
N PRO A 55 -0.35 10.56 -2.58
CA PRO A 55 -1.02 11.82 -2.90
C PRO A 55 -2.05 11.58 -4.02
N TYR A 56 -3.13 12.38 -4.05
CA TYR A 56 -4.05 12.38 -5.20
C TYR A 56 -3.39 12.90 -6.47
N ARG A 57 -2.50 13.89 -6.31
CA ARG A 57 -1.74 14.47 -7.42
C ARG A 57 -0.73 13.45 -7.97
N HIS A 58 -0.61 13.39 -9.28
CA HIS A 58 0.36 12.55 -9.96
C HIS A 58 1.73 13.22 -9.92
N VAL A 59 2.55 12.83 -8.96
CA VAL A 59 3.97 13.21 -8.85
C VAL A 59 4.82 11.97 -8.69
N ALA A 60 5.98 11.96 -9.31
CA ALA A 60 6.83 10.77 -9.34
C ALA A 60 7.58 10.60 -8.02
N THR A 61 8.16 11.68 -7.52
CA THR A 61 9.12 11.61 -6.42
C THR A 61 8.72 12.44 -5.22
N TYR A 62 9.28 12.07 -4.06
CA TYR A 62 8.92 12.70 -2.79
C TYR A 62 9.30 14.19 -2.72
N ASP A 63 10.34 14.60 -3.45
CA ASP A 63 10.78 15.99 -3.56
C ASP A 63 9.85 16.87 -4.43
N GLU A 64 8.96 16.26 -5.21
CA GLU A 64 7.93 16.99 -5.97
C GLU A 64 6.66 17.24 -5.15
N ALA A 65 6.50 16.61 -3.98
CA ALA A 65 5.33 16.76 -3.11
C ALA A 65 5.28 18.15 -2.47
N THR A 66 4.06 18.70 -2.30
CA THR A 66 3.90 19.97 -1.57
C THR A 66 4.06 19.77 -0.07
N ALA A 67 4.24 20.87 0.67
CA ALA A 67 4.32 20.81 2.13
C ALA A 67 3.05 20.20 2.76
N GLU A 68 1.87 20.52 2.22
CA GLU A 68 0.61 19.95 2.71
C GLU A 68 0.50 18.44 2.42
N GLU A 69 0.95 18.00 1.25
CA GLU A 69 0.97 16.57 0.88
C GLU A 69 1.93 15.80 1.79
N VAL A 70 3.13 16.33 2.02
CA VAL A 70 4.13 15.75 2.93
C VAL A 70 3.58 15.62 4.35
N GLU A 71 2.96 16.68 4.87
CA GLU A 71 2.33 16.68 6.19
C GLU A 71 1.26 15.57 6.30
N GLU A 72 0.33 15.53 5.34
CA GLU A 72 -0.77 14.57 5.42
C GLU A 72 -0.30 13.13 5.18
N ILE A 73 0.67 12.89 4.28
CA ILE A 73 1.28 11.55 4.13
C ILE A 73 1.86 11.09 5.47
N GLY A 74 2.54 11.98 6.20
CA GLY A 74 3.08 11.68 7.53
C GLY A 74 1.99 11.36 8.57
N ILE A 75 0.92 12.16 8.61
CA ILE A 75 -0.23 11.96 9.51
C ILE A 75 -0.92 10.63 9.21
N LEU A 76 -1.23 10.37 7.93
CA LEU A 76 -1.86 9.13 7.50
C LEU A 76 -0.99 7.91 7.77
N THR A 77 0.33 8.02 7.62
CA THR A 77 1.28 6.96 7.96
C THR A 77 1.22 6.62 9.45
N GLN A 78 1.25 7.62 10.34
CA GLN A 78 1.12 7.38 11.78
C GLN A 78 -0.23 6.74 12.14
N HIS A 79 -1.31 7.19 11.49
CA HIS A 79 -2.64 6.65 11.74
C HIS A 79 -2.71 5.18 11.28
N ALA A 80 -2.25 4.89 10.07
CA ALA A 80 -2.15 3.54 9.52
C ALA A 80 -1.44 2.58 10.48
N MET A 81 -0.33 3.00 11.08
CA MET A 81 0.39 2.18 12.06
C MET A 81 -0.44 1.86 13.31
N ARG A 82 -1.23 2.81 13.81
CA ARG A 82 -2.09 2.59 14.99
C ARG A 82 -3.22 1.61 14.65
N VAL A 83 -3.91 1.84 13.53
CA VAL A 83 -4.98 0.98 13.02
C VAL A 83 -4.47 -0.44 12.78
N LEU A 84 -3.35 -0.59 12.05
CA LEU A 84 -2.77 -1.90 11.78
C LEU A 84 -2.32 -2.61 13.06
N ARG A 85 -1.79 -1.89 14.05
CA ARG A 85 -1.41 -2.50 15.32
C ARG A 85 -2.62 -3.07 16.06
N ASP A 86 -3.74 -2.36 16.04
CA ASP A 86 -4.98 -2.82 16.68
C ASP A 86 -5.59 -4.02 15.94
N VAL A 87 -5.77 -3.89 14.61
CA VAL A 87 -6.42 -4.91 13.76
C VAL A 87 -5.60 -6.20 13.65
N SER A 88 -4.28 -6.09 13.54
CA SER A 88 -3.40 -7.22 13.19
C SER A 88 -2.48 -7.68 14.32
N ARG A 89 -2.37 -6.92 15.41
CA ARG A 89 -1.44 -7.18 16.52
C ARG A 89 0.00 -7.41 16.04
N CYS A 90 0.44 -6.61 15.07
CA CYS A 90 1.81 -6.65 14.58
C CYS A 90 2.81 -6.11 15.60
N ASP A 91 4.03 -6.64 15.54
CA ASP A 91 5.12 -6.32 16.47
C ASP A 91 5.84 -5.03 16.03
N GLY A 92 5.98 -4.82 14.73
CA GLY A 92 6.71 -3.69 14.16
C GLY A 92 6.26 -3.30 12.75
N PHE A 93 6.99 -2.37 12.15
CA PHE A 93 6.69 -1.83 10.81
C PHE A 93 7.95 -1.59 10.00
N ASN A 94 7.86 -1.80 8.68
CA ASN A 94 8.74 -1.13 7.72
C ASN A 94 7.97 -0.03 7.02
N ILE A 95 8.61 1.13 6.93
CA ILE A 95 8.07 2.32 6.29
C ILE A 95 9.13 2.78 5.30
N GLY A 96 8.80 2.86 4.01
CA GLY A 96 9.75 3.27 2.98
C GLY A 96 9.12 3.67 1.66
N MET A 97 9.92 4.32 0.82
CA MET A 97 9.58 4.71 -0.54
C MET A 97 10.74 4.34 -1.45
N ASN A 98 10.43 3.77 -2.61
CA ASN A 98 11.41 3.59 -3.69
C ASN A 98 11.26 4.77 -4.66
N GLN A 99 12.34 5.49 -4.93
CA GLN A 99 12.33 6.73 -5.70
C GLN A 99 13.01 6.53 -7.07
N GLY A 100 12.20 6.51 -8.13
CA GLY A 100 12.63 6.28 -9.52
C GLY A 100 12.82 4.80 -9.89
N ARG A 101 12.81 4.52 -11.20
CA ARG A 101 12.84 3.16 -11.78
C ARG A 101 13.96 2.27 -11.23
N VAL A 102 15.16 2.84 -11.06
CA VAL A 102 16.36 2.09 -10.64
C VAL A 102 16.30 1.70 -9.16
N ALA A 103 15.53 2.43 -8.34
CA ALA A 103 15.35 2.11 -6.93
C ALA A 103 14.33 0.98 -6.69
N GLY A 104 13.77 0.38 -7.75
CA GLY A 104 12.79 -0.70 -7.64
C GLY A 104 11.36 -0.22 -7.36
N ALA A 105 11.02 1.00 -7.75
CA ALA A 105 9.64 1.46 -7.76
C ALA A 105 8.84 0.67 -8.82
N GLY A 106 7.79 -0.04 -8.38
CA GLY A 106 6.93 -0.80 -9.29
C GLY A 106 6.04 0.09 -10.17
N VAL A 107 5.68 1.27 -9.65
CA VAL A 107 5.04 2.38 -10.36
C VAL A 107 5.90 3.61 -10.08
N ASP A 108 6.83 3.91 -10.96
CA ASP A 108 7.86 4.93 -10.74
C ASP A 108 7.41 6.36 -11.04
N GLU A 109 6.26 6.54 -11.67
CA GLU A 109 5.70 7.85 -12.03
C GLU A 109 4.73 8.42 -10.98
N HIS A 110 4.36 7.65 -9.94
CA HIS A 110 3.44 8.13 -8.90
C HIS A 110 3.90 7.68 -7.50
N LEU A 111 4.24 8.67 -6.67
CA LEU A 111 4.70 8.56 -5.30
C LEU A 111 3.78 7.70 -4.43
N HIS A 112 4.36 6.75 -3.72
CA HIS A 112 3.63 5.92 -2.76
C HIS A 112 4.54 5.48 -1.62
N GLN A 113 4.11 5.77 -0.40
CA GLN A 113 4.76 5.39 0.84
C GLN A 113 4.25 4.02 1.28
N HIS A 114 5.14 3.04 1.39
CA HIS A 114 4.81 1.74 1.95
C HIS A 114 4.70 1.81 3.46
N VAL A 115 3.68 1.16 4.01
CA VAL A 115 3.52 0.85 5.43
C VAL A 115 3.28 -0.65 5.56
N VAL A 116 4.30 -1.38 5.98
CA VAL A 116 4.29 -2.85 6.01
C VAL A 116 4.34 -3.33 7.46
N PRO A 117 3.26 -3.92 8.00
CA PRO A 117 3.29 -4.53 9.31
C PRO A 117 4.23 -5.75 9.32
N ARG A 118 4.96 -5.93 10.41
CA ARG A 118 5.95 -6.99 10.62
C ARG A 118 5.67 -7.76 11.89
N TRP A 119 5.97 -9.06 11.85
CA TRP A 119 5.97 -9.94 13.01
C TRP A 119 7.35 -10.55 13.18
N GLU A 120 7.73 -10.88 14.41
CA GLU A 120 9.03 -11.46 14.72
C GLU A 120 9.36 -12.70 13.86
N THR A 121 8.35 -13.48 13.46
CA THR A 121 8.50 -14.72 12.69
C THR A 121 7.91 -14.68 11.27
N ASP A 122 7.74 -13.49 10.67
CA ASP A 122 7.10 -13.37 9.34
C ASP A 122 7.99 -13.74 8.14
N ALA A 123 9.29 -13.93 8.37
CA ALA A 123 10.24 -14.49 7.43
C ALA A 123 10.51 -15.96 7.81
N ASN A 124 9.64 -16.86 7.35
CA ASN A 124 9.85 -18.30 7.47
C ASN A 124 10.58 -18.86 6.23
N PHE A 125 10.80 -20.17 6.15
CA PHE A 125 11.57 -20.79 5.06
C PHE A 125 10.90 -20.68 3.67
N PHE A 126 9.58 -20.42 3.60
CA PHE A 126 8.81 -20.44 2.36
C PHE A 126 9.27 -19.36 1.35
N PRO A 127 9.40 -18.07 1.73
CA PRO A 127 9.93 -17.05 0.81
C PRO A 127 11.38 -17.31 0.37
N ILE A 128 12.20 -17.92 1.22
CA ILE A 128 13.64 -18.09 1.00
C ILE A 128 13.93 -19.30 0.11
N ILE A 129 13.29 -20.44 0.37
CA ILE A 129 13.56 -21.71 -0.32
C ILE A 129 12.56 -21.95 -1.44
N ALA A 130 11.27 -21.74 -1.18
CA ALA A 130 10.19 -22.03 -2.12
C ALA A 130 9.80 -20.83 -3.00
N ARG A 131 10.43 -19.65 -2.79
CA ARG A 131 10.10 -18.37 -3.46
C ARG A 131 8.59 -18.07 -3.46
N THR A 132 7.89 -18.56 -2.43
CA THR A 132 6.44 -18.49 -2.30
C THR A 132 6.12 -17.89 -0.94
N LYS A 133 5.14 -16.99 -0.86
CA LYS A 133 4.67 -16.44 0.41
C LYS A 133 3.19 -16.74 0.59
N ALA A 134 2.84 -17.41 1.69
CA ALA A 134 1.45 -17.63 2.05
C ALA A 134 0.87 -16.32 2.60
N LEU A 135 -0.21 -15.85 1.98
CA LEU A 135 -1.05 -14.77 2.51
C LEU A 135 -2.30 -15.42 3.12
N PRO A 136 -2.44 -15.45 4.46
CA PRO A 136 -3.48 -16.24 5.12
C PRO A 136 -4.88 -15.62 5.04
N GLN A 137 -4.99 -14.37 4.59
CA GLN A 137 -6.26 -13.61 4.55
C GLN A 137 -6.54 -13.07 3.15
N LEU A 138 -7.82 -13.01 2.80
CA LEU A 138 -8.27 -12.38 1.56
C LEU A 138 -8.12 -10.86 1.67
N LEU A 139 -7.60 -10.23 0.61
CA LEU A 139 -7.41 -8.78 0.53
C LEU A 139 -8.69 -7.99 0.87
N GLY A 140 -9.86 -8.45 0.40
CA GLY A 140 -11.13 -7.78 0.68
C GLY A 140 -11.52 -7.80 2.16
N ASP A 141 -11.20 -8.88 2.88
CA ASP A 141 -11.48 -9.00 4.32
C ASP A 141 -10.55 -8.08 5.11
N VAL A 142 -9.27 -8.05 4.73
CA VAL A 142 -8.27 -7.14 5.31
C VAL A 142 -8.66 -5.68 5.06
N ARG A 143 -9.12 -5.33 3.84
CA ARG A 143 -9.55 -3.96 3.52
C ARG A 143 -10.65 -3.51 4.47
N ARG A 144 -11.70 -4.34 4.61
CA ARG A 144 -12.84 -4.02 5.48
C ARG A 144 -12.39 -3.86 6.92
N ALA A 145 -11.64 -4.82 7.46
CA ALA A 145 -11.17 -4.74 8.84
C ALA A 145 -10.32 -3.49 9.13
N VAL A 146 -9.46 -3.09 8.18
CA VAL A 146 -8.65 -1.88 8.31
C VAL A 146 -9.50 -0.61 8.15
N ALA A 147 -10.42 -0.58 7.18
CA ALA A 147 -11.29 0.58 6.93
C ALA A 147 -12.30 0.81 8.07
N ASP A 148 -12.85 -0.26 8.65
CA ASP A 148 -13.80 -0.19 9.77
C ASP A 148 -13.12 0.31 11.06
N ALA A 149 -11.82 0.08 11.20
CA ALA A 149 -11.01 0.49 12.33
C ALA A 149 -10.24 1.81 12.10
N TRP A 150 -10.43 2.44 10.95
CA TRP A 150 -9.79 3.70 10.57
C TRP A 150 -10.48 4.91 11.19
#